data_AF-A0A4R5C6I0-F1
#
_entry.id   AF-A0A4R5C6I0-F1
#
_cell.length_a   1.000
_cell.length_b   1.000
_cell.length_c   1.000
_cell.angle_alpha   90.00
_cell.angle_beta   90.00
_cell.angle_gamma   90.00
#
_symmetry.space_group_name_H-M   'P 1'
#
loop_
_entity.id
_entity.type
_entity.pdbx_description
1 polymer ?
#
loop_
_entity_poly.entity_id
_entity_poly.type
_entity_poly.pdbx_seq_one_letter_code
_entity_poly.pdbx_strand_id
1 'polypeptide(L)'
;MKDDWPGPDTCGVKLAQFEHMTQQMTQAAPRLEQLADELWQALNGAGVSTAPAMEIKRIAAWAGQAASDLRRRNLLVHDLDRQKLAFTVCRPDGTYLTLPDRYTDQVAYADGRRAAELFRRAASGDASAQSALRGIQPDDITPMFARALIESLGARALVKLPMSLTFRIVGDRDQRHAADTRATLALLGRALALATDPNGKGYVGGEYLNALRTAGRANFPPLSTPPNGTSGYQSLATLIGSSSGTRFSAHFIDVVGNDMIAYDTGLRKSLGQAPLPDLTGEYGLGNALDPSTTKPIPGERKTDFLAPLFEAAAASGKAASQALLTH
;
A
#
# COMPACT_ATOMS: atom_id res chain seq x y z
N MET A 1 13.84 25.09 11.70
CA MET A 1 13.44 24.55 10.39
C MET A 1 14.27 23.30 10.18
N LYS A 2 13.67 22.12 10.35
CA LYS A 2 14.34 20.83 10.15
C LYS A 2 14.38 20.58 8.64
N ASP A 3 15.53 20.15 8.14
CA ASP A 3 15.70 19.75 6.75
C ASP A 3 14.79 18.55 6.44
N ASP A 4 13.60 18.82 5.90
CA ASP A 4 12.69 17.81 5.32
C ASP A 4 13.25 17.27 4.00
N TRP A 5 14.47 16.73 4.03
CA TRP A 5 14.96 15.93 2.93
C TRP A 5 14.01 14.74 2.77
N PRO A 6 13.57 14.38 1.55
CA PRO A 6 12.87 13.13 1.34
C PRO A 6 13.73 12.01 1.95
N GLY A 7 13.13 11.06 2.66
CA GLY A 7 13.87 9.94 3.26
C GLY A 7 14.79 9.25 2.22
N PRO A 8 15.79 8.47 2.66
CA PRO A 8 16.86 7.94 1.79
C PRO A 8 16.38 7.15 0.57
N ASP A 9 15.12 6.69 0.57
CA ASP A 9 14.49 5.92 -0.51
C ASP A 9 13.60 6.76 -1.45
N THR A 10 13.62 8.08 -1.31
CA THR A 10 12.77 8.99 -2.11
C THR A 10 13.59 10.08 -2.79
N CYS A 11 13.35 10.28 -4.07
CA CYS A 11 13.97 11.34 -4.85
C CYS A 11 12.92 12.42 -5.13
N GLY A 12 13.25 13.68 -4.87
CA GLY A 12 12.46 14.83 -5.27
C GLY A 12 12.88 15.29 -6.67
N VAL A 13 11.94 15.42 -7.60
CA VAL A 13 12.22 15.87 -8.97
C VAL A 13 11.51 17.19 -9.27
N LYS A 14 12.24 18.21 -9.74
CA LYS A 14 11.64 19.42 -10.33
C LYS A 14 11.20 19.09 -11.76
N LEU A 15 9.89 19.11 -11.99
CA LEU A 15 9.29 18.65 -13.24
C LEU A 15 9.92 19.31 -14.48
N ALA A 16 10.02 20.64 -14.49
CA ALA A 16 10.60 21.38 -15.62
C ALA A 16 12.09 21.04 -15.88
N GLN A 17 12.89 20.79 -14.84
CA GLN A 17 14.30 20.43 -15.01
C GLN A 17 14.45 19.00 -15.53
N PHE A 18 13.58 18.11 -15.07
CA PHE A 18 13.54 16.72 -15.52
C PHE A 18 13.10 16.57 -16.97
N GLU A 19 12.11 17.35 -17.39
CA GLU A 19 11.71 17.47 -18.79
C GLU A 19 12.89 17.94 -19.65
N HIS A 20 13.58 19.00 -19.22
CA HIS A 20 14.72 19.55 -19.95
C HIS A 20 15.83 18.51 -20.12
N MET A 21 16.20 17.81 -19.05
CA MET A 21 17.19 16.73 -19.08
C MET A 21 16.75 15.58 -20.01
N THR A 22 15.47 15.18 -19.95
CA THR A 22 14.90 14.13 -20.81
C THR A 22 14.98 14.52 -22.29
N GLN A 23 14.65 15.77 -22.63
CA GLN A 23 14.76 16.29 -23.99
C GLN A 23 16.21 16.32 -24.47
N GLN A 24 17.15 16.82 -23.65
CA GLN A 24 18.56 16.87 -23.98
C GLN A 24 19.13 15.47 -24.26
N MET A 25 18.87 14.49 -23.37
CA MET A 25 19.34 13.12 -23.55
C MET A 25 18.72 12.46 -24.80
N THR A 26 17.44 12.71 -25.06
CA THR A 26 16.75 12.18 -26.25
C THR A 26 17.32 12.75 -27.55
N GLN A 27 17.80 13.99 -27.55
CA GLN A 27 18.45 14.62 -28.71
C GLN A 27 19.93 14.25 -28.84
N ALA A 28 20.65 14.09 -27.73
CA ALA A 28 22.09 13.86 -27.71
C ALA A 28 22.47 12.43 -28.14
N ALA A 29 21.70 11.42 -27.72
CA ALA A 29 21.99 10.02 -28.03
C ALA A 29 22.11 9.73 -29.54
N PRO A 30 21.11 10.08 -30.40
CA PRO A 30 21.23 9.81 -31.84
C PRO A 30 22.32 10.65 -32.52
N ARG A 31 22.60 11.87 -32.02
CA ARG A 31 23.71 12.70 -32.53
C ARG A 31 25.07 12.10 -32.22
N LEU A 32 25.25 11.56 -31.01
CA LEU A 32 26.47 10.85 -30.62
C LEU A 32 26.67 9.58 -31.43
N GLU A 33 25.60 8.85 -31.73
CA GLU A 33 25.64 7.66 -32.59
C GLU A 33 26.07 8.03 -34.01
N GLN A 34 25.47 9.07 -34.60
CA GLN A 34 25.85 9.57 -35.92
C GLN A 34 27.33 10.01 -35.97
N LEU A 35 27.78 10.78 -34.96
CA LEU A 35 29.19 11.19 -34.86
C LEU A 35 30.14 10.00 -34.72
N ALA A 36 29.74 8.96 -33.97
CA ALA A 36 30.53 7.74 -33.83
C ALA A 36 30.66 7.01 -35.17
N ASP A 37 29.58 6.93 -35.95
CA ASP A 37 29.59 6.28 -37.26
C ASP A 37 30.43 7.08 -38.28
N GLU A 38 30.31 8.41 -38.31
CA GLU A 38 31.13 9.28 -39.16
C GLU A 38 32.62 9.18 -38.81
N LEU A 39 32.96 9.19 -37.51
CA LEU A 39 34.34 9.01 -37.05
C LEU A 39 34.87 7.62 -37.39
N TRP A 40 34.04 6.58 -37.24
CA TRP A 40 34.42 5.23 -37.60
C TRP A 40 34.77 5.14 -39.08
N GLN A 41 33.94 5.71 -39.96
CA GLN A 41 34.18 5.72 -41.40
C GLN A 41 35.48 6.45 -41.75
N ALA A 42 35.75 7.61 -41.13
CA ALA A 42 36.96 8.37 -41.36
C ALA A 42 38.23 7.62 -40.90
N LEU A 43 38.21 7.04 -39.68
CA LEU A 43 39.34 6.28 -39.14
C LEU A 43 39.61 5.00 -39.94
N ASN A 44 38.54 4.28 -40.30
CA ASN A 44 38.63 3.06 -41.10
C ASN A 44 39.16 3.36 -42.51
N GLY A 45 38.68 4.45 -43.14
CA GLY A 45 39.16 4.89 -44.45
C GLY A 45 40.62 5.34 -44.45
N ALA A 46 41.09 5.91 -43.33
CA ALA A 46 42.49 6.31 -43.14
C ALA A 46 43.41 5.14 -42.72
N GLY A 47 42.88 3.93 -42.52
CA GLY A 47 43.65 2.75 -42.12
C GLY A 47 44.22 2.83 -40.69
N VAL A 48 43.64 3.67 -39.83
CA VAL A 48 44.05 3.84 -38.43
C VAL A 48 43.07 3.14 -37.49
N SER A 49 43.41 3.11 -36.19
CA SER A 49 42.57 2.45 -35.18
C SER A 49 41.19 3.10 -35.08
N THR A 50 40.13 2.27 -35.13
CA THR A 50 38.73 2.67 -34.95
C THR A 50 38.25 2.61 -33.50
N ALA A 51 39.13 2.25 -32.56
CA ALA A 51 38.80 2.10 -31.14
C ALA A 51 38.11 3.34 -30.51
N PRO A 52 38.53 4.60 -30.81
CA PRO A 52 37.84 5.78 -30.29
C PRO A 52 36.38 5.86 -30.75
N ALA A 53 36.09 5.54 -32.02
CA ALA A 53 34.73 5.55 -32.54
C ALA A 53 33.85 4.48 -31.88
N MET A 54 34.42 3.29 -31.62
CA MET A 54 33.71 2.22 -30.92
C MET A 54 33.35 2.60 -29.49
N GLU A 55 34.21 3.34 -28.79
CA GLU A 55 33.91 3.83 -27.43
C GLU A 55 32.80 4.88 -27.45
N ILE A 56 32.80 5.82 -28.39
CA ILE A 56 31.71 6.79 -28.55
C ILE A 56 30.40 6.06 -28.88
N LYS A 57 30.44 5.03 -29.73
CA LYS A 57 29.27 4.20 -30.06
C LYS A 57 28.71 3.49 -28.82
N ARG A 58 29.58 3.00 -27.93
CA ARG A 58 29.17 2.40 -26.64
C ARG A 58 28.48 3.44 -25.74
N ILE A 59 29.03 4.65 -25.65
CA ILE A 59 28.43 5.76 -24.88
C ILE A 59 27.08 6.17 -25.48
N ALA A 60 26.97 6.25 -26.81
CA ALA A 60 25.74 6.56 -27.51
C ALA A 60 24.65 5.50 -27.24
N ALA A 61 25.00 4.22 -27.28
CA ALA A 61 24.09 3.13 -26.96
C ALA A 61 23.58 3.20 -25.50
N TRP A 62 24.48 3.48 -24.55
CA TRP A 62 24.09 3.72 -23.15
C TRP A 62 23.16 4.94 -23.01
N ALA A 63 23.49 6.05 -23.69
CA ALA A 63 22.69 7.27 -23.66
C ALA A 63 21.29 7.03 -24.27
N GLY A 64 21.18 6.20 -25.32
CA GLY A 64 19.91 5.80 -25.93
C GLY A 64 19.02 5.00 -24.97
N GLN A 65 19.62 4.06 -24.22
CA GLN A 65 18.90 3.31 -23.18
C GLN A 65 18.44 4.23 -22.04
N ALA A 66 19.33 5.11 -21.56
CA ALA A 66 19.01 6.09 -20.53
C ALA A 66 17.88 7.05 -20.97
N ALA A 67 17.93 7.56 -22.20
CA ALA A 67 16.90 8.42 -22.76
C ALA A 67 15.53 7.74 -22.88
N SER A 68 15.49 6.43 -23.19
CA SER A 68 14.26 5.66 -23.19
C SER A 68 13.66 5.53 -21.79
N ASP A 69 14.50 5.24 -20.79
CA ASP A 69 14.05 5.15 -19.40
C ASP A 69 13.54 6.50 -18.86
N LEU A 70 14.28 7.58 -19.13
CA LEU A 70 13.88 8.94 -18.77
C LEU A 70 12.53 9.32 -19.39
N ARG A 71 12.29 8.97 -20.66
CA ARG A 71 10.99 9.20 -21.31
C ARG A 71 9.85 8.47 -20.61
N ARG A 72 10.04 7.19 -20.25
CA ARG A 72 9.02 6.43 -19.49
C ARG A 72 8.72 7.06 -18.14
N ARG A 73 9.78 7.43 -17.40
CA ARG A 73 9.65 8.16 -16.12
C ARG A 73 8.93 9.49 -16.30
N ASN A 74 9.25 10.25 -17.36
CA ASN A 74 8.62 11.55 -17.63
C ASN A 74 7.12 11.41 -17.88
N LEU A 75 6.71 10.41 -18.68
CA LEU A 75 5.30 10.11 -18.90
C LEU A 75 4.58 9.74 -17.59
N LEU A 76 5.22 8.90 -16.76
CA LEU A 76 4.65 8.50 -15.48
C LEU A 76 4.51 9.69 -14.51
N VAL A 77 5.52 10.54 -14.42
CA VAL A 77 5.51 11.73 -13.55
C VAL A 77 4.39 12.68 -13.98
N HIS A 78 4.24 12.94 -15.29
CA HIS A 78 3.15 13.78 -15.80
C HIS A 78 1.77 13.18 -15.56
N ASP A 79 1.62 11.86 -15.66
CA ASP A 79 0.36 11.20 -15.38
C ASP A 79 0.00 11.30 -13.89
N LEU A 80 0.99 11.11 -13.01
CA LEU A 80 0.83 11.28 -11.57
C LEU A 80 0.49 12.73 -11.17
N ASP A 81 1.13 13.71 -11.78
CA ASP A 81 0.87 15.13 -11.55
C ASP A 81 -0.55 15.50 -12.02
N ARG A 82 -0.94 15.07 -13.22
CA ARG A 82 -2.30 15.26 -13.77
C ARG A 82 -3.38 14.66 -12.88
N GLN A 83 -3.14 13.45 -12.38
CA GLN A 83 -4.09 12.75 -11.50
C GLN A 83 -3.99 13.22 -10.04
N LYS A 84 -3.07 14.14 -9.71
CA LYS A 84 -2.78 14.63 -8.35
C LYS A 84 -2.47 13.49 -7.35
N LEU A 85 -1.75 12.47 -7.84
CA LEU A 85 -1.43 11.27 -7.07
C LEU A 85 -0.04 11.28 -6.46
N ALA A 86 0.88 12.14 -6.90
CA ALA A 86 2.21 12.24 -6.31
C ALA A 86 2.21 13.16 -5.07
N PHE A 87 3.05 12.85 -4.09
CA PHE A 87 3.34 13.79 -3.01
C PHE A 87 4.16 14.94 -3.54
N THR A 88 3.73 16.15 -3.20
CA THR A 88 4.33 17.39 -3.67
C THR A 88 4.98 18.11 -2.49
N VAL A 89 6.27 18.40 -2.60
CA VAL A 89 7.02 19.18 -1.62
C VAL A 89 7.29 20.56 -2.21
N CYS A 90 6.65 21.58 -1.66
CA CYS A 90 6.87 22.96 -2.04
C CYS A 90 8.06 23.53 -1.27
N ARG A 91 9.07 24.04 -1.99
CA ARG A 91 10.23 24.72 -1.43
C ARG A 91 10.45 26.08 -2.11
N PRO A 92 11.23 26.99 -1.50
CA PRO A 92 11.53 28.29 -2.10
C PRO A 92 12.18 28.19 -3.50
N ASP A 93 12.88 27.11 -3.77
CA ASP A 93 13.58 26.87 -5.03
C ASP A 93 12.79 26.02 -6.03
N GLY A 94 11.58 25.56 -5.69
CA GLY A 94 10.71 24.86 -6.60
C GLY A 94 9.74 23.88 -5.95
N THR A 95 8.88 23.30 -6.79
CA THR A 95 7.95 22.24 -6.41
C THR A 95 8.52 20.90 -6.83
N TYR A 96 8.57 19.96 -5.90
CA TYR A 96 9.16 18.64 -6.10
C TYR A 96 8.10 17.55 -6.02
N LEU A 97 8.16 16.60 -6.92
CA LEU A 97 7.38 15.37 -6.83
C LEU A 97 8.23 14.30 -6.16
N THR A 98 7.72 13.72 -5.08
CA THR A 98 8.38 12.65 -4.33
C THR A 98 8.00 11.30 -4.94
N LEU A 99 9.01 10.58 -5.45
CA LEU A 99 8.82 9.28 -6.10
C LEU A 99 9.87 8.28 -5.63
N PRO A 100 9.56 6.96 -5.65
CA PRO A 100 10.57 5.92 -5.50
C PRO A 100 11.64 6.01 -6.59
N ASP A 101 12.85 5.55 -6.30
CA ASP A 101 13.97 5.67 -7.25
C ASP A 101 13.84 4.74 -8.48
N ARG A 102 13.37 3.51 -8.29
CA ARG A 102 13.23 2.52 -9.38
C ARG A 102 11.93 2.73 -10.14
N TYR A 103 11.98 2.68 -11.48
CA TYR A 103 10.77 2.83 -12.30
C TYR A 103 9.66 1.84 -11.95
N THR A 104 9.99 0.57 -11.69
CA THR A 104 9.00 -0.45 -11.25
C THR A 104 8.32 -0.07 -9.94
N ASP A 105 9.08 0.52 -9.02
CA ASP A 105 8.59 0.98 -7.72
C ASP A 105 7.72 2.23 -7.90
N GLN A 106 8.05 3.12 -8.84
CA GLN A 106 7.22 4.27 -9.20
C GLN A 106 5.87 3.85 -9.78
N VAL A 107 5.85 2.86 -10.69
CA VAL A 107 4.62 2.31 -11.27
C VAL A 107 3.77 1.68 -10.18
N ALA A 108 4.36 0.81 -9.34
CA ALA A 108 3.65 0.19 -8.24
C ALA A 108 3.10 1.22 -7.24
N TYR A 109 3.87 2.25 -6.92
CA TYR A 109 3.42 3.35 -6.06
C TYR A 109 2.22 4.08 -6.69
N ALA A 110 2.29 4.41 -7.98
CA ALA A 110 1.17 5.02 -8.71
C ALA A 110 -0.10 4.16 -8.65
N ASP A 111 0.03 2.85 -8.89
CA ASP A 111 -1.09 1.92 -8.86
C ASP A 111 -1.71 1.80 -7.47
N GLY A 112 -0.89 1.80 -6.40
CA GLY A 112 -1.38 1.82 -5.03
C GLY A 112 -2.18 3.08 -4.69
N ARG A 113 -1.73 4.26 -5.16
CA ARG A 113 -2.48 5.52 -5.03
C ARG A 113 -3.85 5.44 -5.72
N ARG A 114 -3.90 4.92 -6.96
CA ARG A 114 -5.15 4.75 -7.72
C ARG A 114 -6.09 3.76 -7.05
N ALA A 115 -5.54 2.66 -6.52
CA ALA A 115 -6.32 1.63 -5.85
C ALA A 115 -7.07 2.17 -4.62
N ALA A 116 -6.52 3.16 -3.92
CA ALA A 116 -7.18 3.76 -2.75
C ALA A 116 -8.61 4.26 -3.07
N GLU A 117 -8.82 4.85 -4.25
CA GLU A 117 -10.14 5.30 -4.67
C GLU A 117 -11.06 4.14 -5.06
N LEU A 118 -10.50 3.07 -5.65
CA LEU A 118 -11.26 1.85 -5.93
C LEU A 118 -11.80 1.24 -4.62
N PHE A 119 -11.00 1.18 -3.55
CA PHE A 119 -11.48 0.69 -2.25
C PHE A 119 -12.62 1.55 -1.68
N ARG A 120 -12.52 2.88 -1.76
CA ARG A 120 -13.59 3.78 -1.29
C ARG A 120 -14.89 3.60 -2.07
N ARG A 121 -14.78 3.51 -3.40
CA ARG A 121 -15.94 3.30 -4.28
C ARG A 121 -16.55 1.92 -4.10
N ALA A 122 -15.74 0.87 -3.97
CA ALA A 122 -16.20 -0.49 -3.66
C ALA A 122 -16.94 -0.54 -2.32
N ALA A 123 -16.39 0.11 -1.28
CA ALA A 123 -17.06 0.26 0.01
C ALA A 123 -18.40 1.02 -0.07
N SER A 124 -18.58 1.85 -1.10
CA SER A 124 -19.78 2.68 -1.30
C SER A 124 -20.85 2.05 -2.20
N GLY A 125 -20.61 0.88 -2.82
CA GLY A 125 -21.61 0.29 -3.73
C GLY A 125 -21.11 -0.04 -5.13
N ASP A 126 -19.97 0.51 -5.55
CA ASP A 126 -19.62 0.60 -6.97
C ASP A 126 -19.16 -0.74 -7.55
N ALA A 127 -19.99 -1.32 -8.42
CA ALA A 127 -19.72 -2.60 -9.07
C ALA A 127 -18.51 -2.55 -10.02
N SER A 128 -18.24 -1.39 -10.65
CA SER A 128 -17.07 -1.23 -11.53
C SER A 128 -15.78 -1.21 -10.71
N ALA A 129 -15.78 -0.54 -9.56
CA ALA A 129 -14.65 -0.56 -8.63
C ALA A 129 -14.42 -1.96 -8.04
N GLN A 130 -15.50 -2.66 -7.68
CA GLN A 130 -15.43 -4.05 -7.22
C GLN A 130 -14.85 -4.98 -8.31
N SER A 131 -15.26 -4.79 -9.57
CA SER A 131 -14.71 -5.55 -10.70
C SER A 131 -13.24 -5.24 -10.94
N ALA A 132 -12.81 -3.98 -10.79
CA ALA A 132 -11.41 -3.60 -10.92
C ALA A 132 -10.54 -4.21 -9.81
N LEU A 133 -11.02 -4.20 -8.57
CA LEU A 133 -10.32 -4.82 -7.44
C LEU A 133 -10.18 -6.34 -7.58
N ARG A 134 -11.18 -7.02 -8.17
CA ARG A 134 -11.09 -8.45 -8.51
C ARG A 134 -9.96 -8.79 -9.49
N GLY A 135 -9.53 -7.83 -10.30
CA GLY A 135 -8.41 -8.00 -11.21
C GLY A 135 -7.05 -8.03 -10.52
N ILE A 136 -6.96 -7.58 -9.26
CA ILE A 136 -5.71 -7.51 -8.50
C ILE A 136 -5.53 -8.81 -7.72
N GLN A 137 -4.43 -9.53 -7.96
CA GLN A 137 -4.08 -10.69 -7.14
C GLN A 137 -3.32 -10.25 -5.88
N PRO A 138 -3.53 -10.90 -4.72
CA PRO A 138 -2.80 -10.58 -3.50
C PRO A 138 -1.27 -10.67 -3.63
N ASP A 139 -0.77 -11.57 -4.48
CA ASP A 139 0.66 -11.76 -4.72
C ASP A 139 1.29 -10.64 -5.56
N ASP A 140 0.47 -9.89 -6.32
CA ASP A 140 0.91 -8.73 -7.10
C ASP A 140 1.09 -7.47 -6.23
N ILE A 141 0.65 -7.52 -4.96
CA ILE A 141 0.82 -6.41 -4.02
C ILE A 141 2.30 -6.32 -3.62
N THR A 142 3.02 -5.43 -4.30
CA THR A 142 4.40 -5.08 -3.95
C THR A 142 4.47 -4.15 -2.73
N PRO A 143 5.63 -4.04 -2.05
CA PRO A 143 5.79 -3.11 -0.93
C PRO A 143 5.49 -1.64 -1.28
N MET A 144 5.79 -1.20 -2.51
CA MET A 144 5.54 0.18 -2.94
C MET A 144 4.07 0.45 -3.25
N PHE A 145 3.38 -0.52 -3.83
CA PHE A 145 1.93 -0.47 -3.96
C PHE A 145 1.27 -0.37 -2.58
N ALA A 146 1.67 -1.25 -1.65
CA ALA A 146 1.15 -1.29 -0.30
C ALA A 146 1.37 0.04 0.43
N ARG A 147 2.59 0.58 0.38
CA ARG A 147 2.93 1.89 0.94
C ARG A 147 1.99 2.98 0.43
N ALA A 148 1.88 3.11 -0.89
CA ALA A 148 1.12 4.18 -1.50
C ALA A 148 -0.38 4.09 -1.21
N LEU A 149 -0.92 2.86 -1.20
CA LEU A 149 -2.30 2.59 -0.85
C LEU A 149 -2.59 3.01 0.61
N ILE A 150 -1.74 2.59 1.53
CA ILE A 150 -1.91 2.86 2.97
C ILE A 150 -1.72 4.35 3.29
N GLU A 151 -0.74 5.02 2.67
CA GLU A 151 -0.58 6.48 2.76
C GLU A 151 -1.80 7.23 2.21
N SER A 152 -2.36 6.79 1.09
CA SER A 152 -3.52 7.43 0.44
C SER A 152 -4.81 7.27 1.21
N LEU A 153 -5.02 6.11 1.82
CA LEU A 153 -6.18 5.85 2.67
C LEU A 153 -6.04 6.61 3.99
N GLY A 154 -4.86 6.56 4.60
CA GLY A 154 -4.65 6.99 5.97
C GLY A 154 -5.33 6.04 6.97
N ALA A 155 -4.89 6.11 8.23
CA ALA A 155 -5.34 5.23 9.31
C ALA A 155 -6.86 5.22 9.50
N ARG A 156 -7.51 6.39 9.42
CA ARG A 156 -8.95 6.51 9.66
C ARG A 156 -9.80 5.89 8.54
N ALA A 157 -9.41 6.03 7.28
CA ALA A 157 -10.16 5.39 6.20
C ALA A 157 -9.92 3.88 6.22
N LEU A 158 -8.69 3.43 6.53
CA LEU A 158 -8.35 2.02 6.62
C LEU A 158 -9.26 1.27 7.61
N VAL A 159 -9.56 1.83 8.79
CA VAL A 159 -10.47 1.20 9.77
C VAL A 159 -11.96 1.40 9.47
N LYS A 160 -12.33 2.27 8.53
CA LYS A 160 -13.74 2.44 8.10
C LYS A 160 -14.11 1.52 6.94
N LEU A 161 -13.13 1.21 6.09
CA LEU A 161 -13.36 0.41 4.88
C LEU A 161 -13.91 -0.98 5.21
N PRO A 162 -13.34 -1.77 6.15
CA PRO A 162 -13.92 -3.06 6.47
C PRO A 162 -15.35 -2.93 7.00
N MET A 163 -15.64 -1.99 7.90
CA MET A 163 -17.02 -1.75 8.36
C MET A 163 -18.00 -1.52 7.21
N SER A 164 -17.61 -0.67 6.25
CA SER A 164 -18.46 -0.34 5.11
C SER A 164 -18.65 -1.54 4.17
N LEU A 165 -17.57 -2.28 3.90
CA LEU A 165 -17.60 -3.48 3.06
C LEU A 165 -18.43 -4.60 3.68
N THR A 166 -18.27 -4.85 4.98
CA THR A 166 -18.99 -5.92 5.69
C THR A 166 -20.45 -5.57 5.91
N PHE A 167 -20.78 -4.30 6.18
CA PHE A 167 -22.17 -3.86 6.32
C PHE A 167 -22.99 -4.12 5.05
N ARG A 168 -22.36 -4.04 3.87
CA ARG A 168 -23.04 -4.26 2.59
C ARG A 168 -23.53 -5.68 2.37
N ILE A 169 -22.92 -6.67 3.02
CA ILE A 169 -23.32 -8.08 2.87
C ILE A 169 -24.26 -8.54 3.99
N VAL A 170 -24.72 -7.63 4.85
CA VAL A 170 -25.68 -7.94 5.90
C VAL A 170 -27.04 -8.27 5.29
N GLY A 171 -27.56 -9.45 5.64
CA GLY A 171 -28.81 -9.97 5.07
C GLY A 171 -28.72 -10.37 3.59
N ASP A 172 -27.54 -10.23 2.98
CA ASP A 172 -27.32 -10.62 1.60
C ASP A 172 -27.21 -12.13 1.46
N ARG A 173 -27.91 -12.68 0.46
CA ARG A 173 -27.90 -14.12 0.16
C ARG A 173 -26.99 -14.45 -1.02
N ASP A 174 -26.48 -13.45 -1.74
CA ASP A 174 -25.54 -13.68 -2.83
C ASP A 174 -24.14 -13.98 -2.28
N GLN A 175 -23.73 -15.24 -2.41
CA GLN A 175 -22.41 -15.70 -1.99
C GLN A 175 -21.26 -14.99 -2.71
N ARG A 176 -21.52 -14.42 -3.90
CA ARG A 176 -20.51 -13.66 -4.66
C ARG A 176 -20.11 -12.39 -3.94
N HIS A 177 -21.04 -11.66 -3.32
CA HIS A 177 -20.70 -10.44 -2.60
C HIS A 177 -19.88 -10.71 -1.34
N ALA A 178 -20.14 -11.82 -0.64
CA ALA A 178 -19.30 -12.26 0.48
C ALA A 178 -17.88 -12.63 0.00
N ALA A 179 -17.76 -13.36 -1.11
CA ALA A 179 -16.47 -13.70 -1.70
C ALA A 179 -15.68 -12.45 -2.16
N ASP A 180 -16.36 -11.52 -2.83
CA ASP A 180 -15.80 -10.25 -3.28
C ASP A 180 -15.31 -9.39 -2.10
N THR A 181 -16.10 -9.36 -1.01
CA THR A 181 -15.74 -8.69 0.23
C THR A 181 -14.50 -9.32 0.86
N ARG A 182 -14.44 -10.65 0.98
CA ARG A 182 -13.26 -11.36 1.48
C ARG A 182 -12.01 -11.06 0.66
N ALA A 183 -12.10 -11.13 -0.68
CA ALA A 183 -10.97 -10.83 -1.55
C ALA A 183 -10.48 -9.38 -1.36
N THR A 184 -11.41 -8.43 -1.27
CA THR A 184 -11.09 -7.01 -1.04
C THR A 184 -10.38 -6.79 0.30
N LEU A 185 -10.88 -7.42 1.37
CA LEU A 185 -10.26 -7.33 2.69
C LEU A 185 -8.88 -8.00 2.72
N ALA A 186 -8.70 -9.13 2.03
CA ALA A 186 -7.40 -9.79 1.92
C ALA A 186 -6.35 -8.90 1.23
N LEU A 187 -6.71 -8.17 0.17
CA LEU A 187 -5.84 -7.19 -0.47
C LEU A 187 -5.42 -6.08 0.51
N LEU A 188 -6.37 -5.52 1.27
CA LEU A 188 -6.09 -4.51 2.29
C LEU A 188 -5.22 -5.06 3.43
N GLY A 189 -5.47 -6.28 3.90
CA GLY A 189 -4.72 -6.92 4.98
C GLY A 189 -3.27 -7.17 4.57
N ARG A 190 -3.05 -7.66 3.34
CA ARG A 190 -1.72 -7.82 2.75
C ARG A 190 -0.99 -6.48 2.62
N ALA A 191 -1.66 -5.44 2.12
CA ALA A 191 -1.09 -4.11 2.00
C ALA A 191 -0.72 -3.52 3.37
N LEU A 192 -1.58 -3.68 4.38
CA LEU A 192 -1.30 -3.24 5.74
C LEU A 192 -0.06 -3.94 6.31
N ALA A 193 0.04 -5.25 6.17
CA ALA A 193 1.19 -6.01 6.68
C ALA A 193 2.51 -5.55 6.03
N LEU A 194 2.53 -5.37 4.72
CA LEU A 194 3.72 -4.89 3.99
C LEU A 194 4.10 -3.44 4.35
N ALA A 195 3.10 -2.57 4.53
CA ALA A 195 3.33 -1.17 4.84
C ALA A 195 3.75 -0.94 6.31
N THR A 196 3.53 -1.91 7.20
CA THR A 196 3.82 -1.80 8.64
C THR A 196 5.01 -2.64 9.10
N ASP A 197 5.71 -3.30 8.16
CA ASP A 197 6.96 -3.98 8.45
C ASP A 197 8.13 -2.97 8.42
N PRO A 198 8.79 -2.67 9.57
CA PRO A 198 9.90 -1.73 9.60
C PRO A 198 11.13 -2.19 8.81
N ASN A 199 11.22 -3.48 8.48
CA ASN A 199 12.30 -4.02 7.64
C ASN A 199 11.92 -4.00 6.14
N GLY A 200 10.67 -3.70 5.83
CA GLY A 200 10.16 -3.66 4.47
C GLY A 200 10.37 -2.30 3.82
N LYS A 201 10.70 -2.30 2.51
CA LYS A 201 10.79 -1.04 1.73
C LYS A 201 9.50 -0.23 1.74
N GLY A 202 8.36 -0.90 1.93
CA GLY A 202 7.03 -0.30 1.99
C GLY A 202 6.69 0.40 3.31
N TYR A 203 7.60 0.42 4.29
CA TYR A 203 7.30 0.92 5.61
C TYR A 203 6.84 2.38 5.59
N VAL A 204 5.63 2.64 6.12
CA VAL A 204 5.05 3.99 6.18
C VAL A 204 5.47 4.77 7.44
N GLY A 205 6.22 4.15 8.35
CA GLY A 205 6.77 4.80 9.54
C GLY A 205 5.92 4.66 10.81
N GLY A 206 6.55 4.95 11.95
CA GLY A 206 5.92 4.82 13.27
C GLY A 206 4.81 5.82 13.54
N GLU A 207 4.82 6.99 12.88
CA GLU A 207 3.73 7.97 12.98
C GLU A 207 2.42 7.40 12.44
N TYR A 208 2.48 6.63 11.36
CA TYR A 208 1.30 5.94 10.84
C TYR A 208 0.76 4.91 11.83
N LEU A 209 1.63 4.13 12.49
CA LEU A 209 1.21 3.17 13.52
C LEU A 209 0.52 3.87 14.69
N ASN A 210 1.01 5.03 15.12
CA ASN A 210 0.37 5.85 16.16
C ASN A 210 -0.99 6.41 15.69
N ALA A 211 -1.08 6.86 14.43
CA ALA A 211 -2.35 7.25 13.84
C ALA A 211 -3.34 6.07 13.74
N LEU A 212 -2.85 4.87 13.45
CA LEU A 212 -3.64 3.64 13.40
C LEU A 212 -4.17 3.24 14.78
N ARG A 213 -3.37 3.37 15.84
CA ARG A 213 -3.82 3.20 17.22
C ARG A 213 -4.94 4.17 17.57
N THR A 214 -4.75 5.45 17.24
CA THR A 214 -5.75 6.50 17.46
C THR A 214 -7.06 6.19 16.72
N ALA A 215 -6.95 5.75 15.45
CA ALA A 215 -8.11 5.35 14.65
C ALA A 215 -8.77 4.07 15.17
N GLY A 216 -7.99 3.11 15.67
CA GLY A 216 -8.47 1.86 16.25
C GLY A 216 -9.29 2.08 17.52
N ARG A 217 -8.87 3.01 18.39
CA ARG A 217 -9.61 3.41 19.59
C ARG A 217 -10.85 4.25 19.31
N ALA A 218 -10.98 4.82 18.12
CA ALA A 218 -12.13 5.63 17.75
C ALA A 218 -13.38 4.78 17.52
N ASN A 219 -14.54 5.33 17.84
CA ASN A 219 -15.83 4.69 17.62
C ASN A 219 -16.51 5.22 16.35
N PHE A 220 -17.32 4.36 15.76
CA PHE A 220 -18.05 4.59 14.53
C PHE A 220 -19.51 4.13 14.70
N PRO A 221 -20.50 5.04 14.51
CA PRO A 221 -20.35 6.48 14.23
C PRO A 221 -19.69 7.26 15.39
N PRO A 222 -19.17 8.49 15.16
CA PRO A 222 -18.60 9.30 16.24
C PRO A 222 -19.59 9.47 17.40
N LEU A 223 -19.08 9.43 18.63
CA LEU A 223 -19.84 9.48 19.90
C LEU A 223 -20.61 8.20 20.27
N SER A 224 -20.64 7.18 19.41
CA SER A 224 -21.10 5.85 19.86
C SER A 224 -20.07 5.23 20.80
N THR A 225 -20.51 4.27 21.60
CA THR A 225 -19.64 3.41 22.40
C THR A 225 -20.10 1.96 22.26
N PRO A 226 -19.19 0.98 22.25
CA PRO A 226 -19.60 -0.41 22.37
C PRO A 226 -20.51 -0.62 23.59
N PRO A 227 -21.54 -1.47 23.51
CA PRO A 227 -21.89 -2.32 22.36
C PRO A 227 -22.73 -1.62 21.27
N ASN A 228 -23.19 -0.39 21.49
CA ASN A 228 -24.11 0.31 20.56
C ASN A 228 -23.40 0.97 19.37
N GLY A 229 -22.14 0.62 19.12
CA GLY A 229 -21.36 1.11 18.01
C GLY A 229 -20.04 0.36 17.90
N THR A 230 -19.37 0.57 16.78
CA THR A 230 -18.21 -0.25 16.40
C THR A 230 -16.92 0.52 16.64
N SER A 231 -15.97 -0.07 17.35
CA SER A 231 -14.63 0.50 17.47
C SER A 231 -13.79 0.20 16.23
N GLY A 232 -12.84 1.07 15.91
CA GLY A 232 -11.87 0.85 14.84
C GLY A 232 -11.11 -0.47 15.01
N TYR A 233 -10.90 -0.94 16.24
CA TYR A 233 -10.25 -2.22 16.51
C TYR A 233 -11.07 -3.44 16.14
N GLN A 234 -12.40 -3.41 16.25
CA GLN A 234 -13.24 -4.50 15.71
C GLN A 234 -13.07 -4.60 14.19
N SER A 235 -12.98 -3.44 13.51
CA SER A 235 -12.69 -3.42 12.06
C SER A 235 -11.28 -3.87 11.73
N LEU A 236 -10.29 -3.48 12.52
CA LEU A 236 -8.90 -3.87 12.32
C LEU A 236 -8.73 -5.39 12.55
N ALA A 237 -9.39 -5.94 13.54
CA ALA A 237 -9.43 -7.38 13.80
C ALA A 237 -9.98 -8.17 12.61
N THR A 238 -11.12 -7.73 12.05
CA THR A 238 -11.67 -8.34 10.84
C THR A 238 -10.70 -8.24 9.67
N LEU A 239 -9.99 -7.10 9.53
CA LEU A 239 -8.98 -6.95 8.49
C LEU A 239 -7.81 -7.92 8.68
N ILE A 240 -7.28 -8.04 9.90
CA ILE A 240 -6.20 -8.99 10.25
C ILE A 240 -6.64 -10.43 9.96
N GLY A 241 -7.87 -10.80 10.34
CA GLY A 241 -8.40 -12.15 10.15
C GLY A 241 -8.78 -12.49 8.70
N SER A 242 -9.03 -11.49 7.86
CA SER A 242 -9.46 -11.69 6.47
C SER A 242 -8.34 -12.14 5.53
N SER A 243 -7.08 -11.99 5.94
CA SER A 243 -5.92 -12.25 5.08
C SER A 243 -5.27 -13.59 5.41
N SER A 244 -5.74 -14.69 4.79
CA SER A 244 -5.09 -15.99 4.92
C SER A 244 -3.62 -15.93 4.50
N GLY A 245 -2.73 -16.47 5.33
CA GLY A 245 -1.29 -16.55 5.06
C GLY A 245 -0.51 -15.23 5.17
N THR A 246 -1.17 -14.10 5.49
CA THR A 246 -0.47 -12.83 5.70
C THR A 246 0.23 -12.82 7.07
N ARG A 247 1.51 -12.45 7.06
CA ARG A 247 2.33 -12.32 8.27
C ARG A 247 2.53 -10.86 8.60
N PHE A 248 2.27 -10.50 9.86
CA PHE A 248 2.50 -9.17 10.39
C PHE A 248 3.86 -9.13 11.10
N SER A 249 4.56 -8.00 11.00
CA SER A 249 5.84 -7.83 11.66
C SER A 249 5.69 -7.88 13.18
N ALA A 250 6.72 -8.32 13.90
CA ALA A 250 6.73 -8.26 15.37
C ALA A 250 6.53 -6.82 15.87
N HIS A 251 6.99 -5.82 15.12
CA HIS A 251 6.79 -4.41 15.45
C HIS A 251 5.33 -3.96 15.32
N PHE A 252 4.60 -4.40 14.28
CA PHE A 252 3.17 -4.14 14.19
C PHE A 252 2.41 -4.75 15.37
N ILE A 253 2.73 -6.00 15.71
CA ILE A 253 2.12 -6.71 16.82
C ILE A 253 2.43 -6.02 18.16
N ASP A 254 3.67 -5.57 18.35
CA ASP A 254 4.08 -4.84 19.55
C ASP A 254 3.35 -3.49 19.70
N VAL A 255 3.25 -2.71 18.62
CA VAL A 255 2.69 -1.35 18.69
C VAL A 255 1.17 -1.34 18.65
N VAL A 256 0.58 -2.06 17.70
CA VAL A 256 -0.86 -2.05 17.44
C VAL A 256 -1.56 -3.18 18.19
N GLY A 257 -0.97 -4.37 18.19
CA GLY A 257 -1.52 -5.55 18.88
C GLY A 257 -1.59 -5.36 20.39
N ASN A 258 -0.54 -4.87 21.05
CA ASN A 258 -0.61 -4.58 22.48
C ASN A 258 -1.61 -3.46 22.81
N ASP A 259 -1.78 -2.47 21.91
CA ASP A 259 -2.80 -1.43 22.13
C ASP A 259 -4.23 -1.97 21.98
N MET A 260 -4.46 -2.96 21.12
CA MET A 260 -5.72 -3.72 21.04
C MET A 260 -6.01 -4.48 22.33
N ILE A 261 -5.01 -5.18 22.90
CA ILE A 261 -5.14 -5.91 24.17
C ILE A 261 -5.43 -4.95 25.33
N ALA A 262 -4.70 -3.84 25.41
CA ALA A 262 -4.93 -2.82 26.42
C ALA A 262 -6.34 -2.21 26.32
N TYR A 263 -6.83 -2.00 25.09
CA TYR A 263 -8.19 -1.52 24.84
C TYR A 263 -9.25 -2.54 25.28
N ASP A 264 -9.12 -3.82 24.93
CA ASP A 264 -10.02 -4.90 25.37
C ASP A 264 -10.04 -5.01 26.91
N THR A 265 -8.87 -4.96 27.54
CA THR A 265 -8.73 -5.00 29.01
C THR A 265 -9.48 -3.82 29.67
N GLY A 266 -9.42 -2.64 29.06
CA GLY A 266 -10.16 -1.46 29.50
C GLY A 266 -11.67 -1.65 29.36
N LEU A 267 -12.12 -2.19 28.23
CA LEU A 267 -13.54 -2.47 27.98
C LEU A 267 -14.10 -3.53 28.92
N ARG A 268 -13.35 -4.59 29.23
CA ARG A 268 -13.83 -5.63 30.14
C ARG A 268 -14.10 -5.11 31.55
N LYS A 269 -13.39 -4.07 31.97
CA LYS A 269 -13.63 -3.38 33.24
C LYS A 269 -14.94 -2.59 33.25
N SER A 270 -15.38 -2.06 32.10
CA SER A 270 -16.59 -1.22 32.01
C SER A 270 -17.83 -1.98 31.52
N LEU A 271 -17.68 -2.93 30.61
CA LEU A 271 -18.77 -3.67 29.95
C LEU A 271 -18.93 -5.11 30.45
N GLY A 272 -18.04 -5.59 31.32
CA GLY A 272 -18.04 -6.97 31.84
C GLY A 272 -17.10 -7.90 31.06
N GLN A 273 -17.05 -9.17 31.45
CA GLN A 273 -16.02 -10.11 30.99
C GLN A 273 -16.19 -10.64 29.56
N ALA A 274 -17.32 -10.35 28.90
CA ALA A 274 -17.56 -10.80 27.54
C ALA A 274 -16.73 -9.96 26.54
N PRO A 275 -15.92 -10.58 25.67
CA PRO A 275 -15.17 -9.84 24.65
C PRO A 275 -16.13 -9.19 23.65
N LEU A 276 -15.69 -8.10 23.03
CA LEU A 276 -16.41 -7.58 21.86
C LEU A 276 -16.30 -8.55 20.69
N PRO A 277 -17.38 -8.71 19.89
CA PRO A 277 -17.29 -9.45 18.65
C PRO A 277 -16.46 -8.67 17.62
N ASP A 278 -15.86 -9.38 16.67
CA ASP A 278 -15.39 -8.76 15.43
C ASP A 278 -16.59 -8.34 14.53
N LEU A 279 -16.34 -7.77 13.35
CA LEU A 279 -17.44 -7.36 12.46
C LEU A 279 -18.31 -8.54 11.99
N THR A 280 -17.80 -9.77 11.98
CA THR A 280 -18.61 -10.94 11.60
C THR A 280 -19.62 -11.31 12.67
N GLY A 281 -19.20 -11.28 13.94
CA GLY A 281 -20.08 -11.49 15.08
C GLY A 281 -21.07 -10.35 15.25
N GLU A 282 -20.60 -9.10 15.14
CA GLU A 282 -21.43 -7.88 15.25
C GLU A 282 -22.59 -7.88 14.25
N TYR A 283 -22.33 -8.30 13.01
CA TYR A 283 -23.31 -8.28 11.92
C TYR A 283 -23.95 -9.65 11.63
N GLY A 284 -23.74 -10.66 12.47
CA GLY A 284 -24.35 -11.99 12.32
C GLY A 284 -23.98 -12.71 11.01
N LEU A 285 -22.76 -12.49 10.51
CA LEU A 285 -22.30 -12.96 9.21
C LEU A 285 -21.82 -14.43 9.22
N GLY A 286 -21.89 -15.13 10.35
CA GLY A 286 -21.43 -16.51 10.48
C GLY A 286 -19.98 -16.69 10.06
N ASN A 287 -19.73 -17.55 9.06
CA ASN A 287 -18.40 -17.73 8.48
C ASN A 287 -18.19 -16.94 7.16
N ALA A 288 -19.07 -15.99 6.80
CA ALA A 288 -19.04 -15.36 5.48
C ALA A 288 -17.74 -14.58 5.19
N LEU A 289 -16.96 -14.19 6.20
CA LEU A 289 -15.65 -13.55 6.01
C LEU A 289 -14.46 -14.46 6.32
N ASP A 290 -14.70 -15.72 6.65
CA ASP A 290 -13.64 -16.69 6.89
C ASP A 290 -12.88 -16.95 5.58
N PRO A 291 -11.56 -16.72 5.51
CA PRO A 291 -10.81 -16.87 4.27
C PRO A 291 -10.69 -18.34 3.82
N SER A 292 -10.97 -19.31 4.69
CA SER A 292 -10.95 -20.74 4.35
C SER A 292 -12.30 -21.25 3.79
N THR A 293 -13.37 -20.45 3.86
CA THR A 293 -14.71 -20.92 3.48
C THR A 293 -14.94 -20.89 1.97
N THR A 294 -15.48 -21.99 1.45
CA THR A 294 -16.00 -22.07 0.08
C THR A 294 -17.51 -21.83 0.02
N LYS A 295 -18.22 -21.95 1.15
CA LYS A 295 -19.67 -21.77 1.23
C LYS A 295 -20.04 -21.01 2.52
N PRO A 296 -20.52 -19.76 2.41
CA PRO A 296 -21.03 -19.01 3.55
C PRO A 296 -22.22 -19.73 4.20
N ILE A 297 -22.14 -19.88 5.52
CA ILE A 297 -23.21 -20.36 6.40
C ILE A 297 -23.59 -19.16 7.27
N PRO A 298 -24.80 -18.58 7.09
CA PRO A 298 -25.26 -17.48 7.91
C PRO A 298 -25.55 -17.96 9.33
N GLY A 299 -25.41 -17.07 10.31
CA GLY A 299 -25.75 -17.37 11.71
C GLY A 299 -24.90 -16.60 12.70
N GLU A 300 -25.30 -16.68 13.97
CA GLU A 300 -24.54 -16.11 15.07
C GLU A 300 -23.28 -16.96 15.33
N ARG A 301 -22.12 -16.37 15.06
CA ARG A 301 -20.83 -16.90 15.50
C ARG A 301 -20.39 -16.09 16.72
N LYS A 302 -20.13 -16.74 17.85
CA LYS A 302 -19.42 -16.09 18.95
C LYS A 302 -17.99 -15.83 18.50
N THR A 303 -17.66 -14.55 18.32
CA THR A 303 -16.30 -14.13 17.96
C THR A 303 -15.70 -13.30 19.09
N ASP A 304 -14.38 -13.38 19.20
CA ASP A 304 -13.57 -12.49 20.03
C ASP A 304 -12.71 -11.68 19.06
N PHE A 305 -12.81 -10.36 19.10
CA PHE A 305 -12.06 -9.51 18.17
C PHE A 305 -10.53 -9.59 18.38
N LEU A 306 -10.03 -10.14 19.50
CA LEU A 306 -8.60 -10.41 19.67
C LEU A 306 -8.15 -11.73 19.04
N ALA A 307 -9.05 -12.68 18.74
CA ALA A 307 -8.67 -13.97 18.17
C ALA A 307 -7.88 -13.82 16.86
N PRO A 308 -8.27 -12.97 15.89
CA PRO A 308 -7.47 -12.74 14.68
C PRO A 308 -6.05 -12.22 14.96
N LEU A 309 -5.88 -11.38 15.99
CA LEU A 309 -4.56 -10.88 16.38
C LEU A 309 -3.67 -12.02 16.90
N PHE A 310 -4.20 -12.87 17.77
CA PHE A 310 -3.46 -14.02 18.31
C PHE A 310 -3.09 -15.03 17.23
N GLU A 311 -4.01 -15.33 16.32
CA GLU A 311 -3.77 -16.19 15.17
C GLU A 311 -2.69 -15.59 14.24
N ALA A 312 -2.78 -14.30 13.94
CA ALA A 312 -1.79 -13.61 13.11
C ALA A 312 -0.40 -13.58 13.77
N ALA A 313 -0.31 -13.34 15.07
CA ALA A 313 0.95 -13.36 15.79
C ALA A 313 1.57 -14.77 15.81
N ALA A 314 0.76 -15.81 16.05
CA ALA A 314 1.20 -17.20 15.99
C ALA A 314 1.72 -17.58 14.58
N ALA A 315 1.00 -17.18 13.53
CA ALA A 315 1.38 -17.42 12.13
C ALA A 315 2.65 -16.65 11.70
N SER A 316 2.95 -15.53 12.36
CA SER A 316 4.10 -14.66 12.06
C SER A 316 5.39 -15.10 12.77
N GLY A 317 5.31 -16.11 13.64
CA GLY A 317 6.45 -16.77 14.27
C GLY A 317 6.82 -16.24 15.65
N LYS A 318 7.90 -16.80 16.22
CA LYS A 318 8.28 -16.62 17.63
C LYS A 318 8.36 -15.15 18.08
N ALA A 319 9.01 -14.30 17.28
CA ALA A 319 9.20 -12.90 17.63
C ALA A 319 7.86 -12.15 17.75
N ALA A 320 6.91 -12.41 16.85
CA ALA A 320 5.57 -11.81 16.88
C ALA A 320 4.75 -12.34 18.07
N SER A 321 4.80 -13.65 18.34
CA SER A 321 4.16 -14.21 19.54
C SER A 321 4.75 -13.66 20.85
N GLN A 322 6.07 -13.44 20.91
CA GLN A 322 6.72 -12.87 22.09
C GLN A 322 6.44 -11.37 22.26
N ALA A 323 6.25 -10.63 21.17
CA ALA A 323 5.82 -9.23 21.22
C ALA A 323 4.45 -9.06 21.87
N LEU A 324 3.61 -10.10 21.84
CA LEU A 324 2.37 -10.15 22.59
C LEU A 324 2.57 -10.51 24.06
N LEU A 325 3.77 -10.63 24.63
CA LEU A 325 3.96 -10.97 26.06
C LEU A 325 4.53 -9.80 26.86
N THR A 326 4.84 -8.68 26.21
CA THR A 326 5.50 -7.50 26.79
C THR A 326 4.51 -6.45 27.32
N HIS A 327 3.27 -6.83 27.60
CA HIS A 327 2.19 -5.94 28.01
C HIS A 327 1.93 -5.91 29.53
#